data_AF-A0A7V9LC93-F1
#
_entry.id   AF-A0A7V9LC93-F1
#
_cell.length_a   1.000
_cell.length_b   1.000
_cell.length_c   1.000
_cell.angle_alpha   90.00
_cell.angle_beta   90.00
_cell.angle_gamma   90.00
#
_symmetry.space_group_name_H-M   'P 1'
#
loop_
_entity.id
_entity.type
_entity.pdbx_description
1 polymer ?
#
loop_
_entity_poly.entity_id
_entity_poly.type
_entity_poly.pdbx_seq_one_letter_code
_entity_poly.pdbx_strand_id
1 'polypeptide(L)'
;MRIWFVFLVACAPDERQVDGDPRCASLCGVDEPPLAGAYDICSEDSSRTCFEQCESRIAGSVTGCSECLLQGAAFGGPIDASAECDPTGNCTVTGHGGSCTYRADDPADRDRCTRIAFPRREVSCPVLFDDARNCNGVCS
;
A
#
# COMPACT_ATOMS: atom_id res chain seq x y z
N MET A 1 -27.42 -10.45 -46.00
CA MET A 1 -25.97 -10.45 -45.71
C MET A 1 -25.77 -9.59 -44.47
N ARG A 2 -25.63 -10.20 -43.29
CA ARG A 2 -25.52 -9.49 -41.99
C ARG A 2 -24.11 -9.73 -41.46
N ILE A 3 -23.29 -8.68 -41.46
CA ILE A 3 -21.94 -8.69 -40.92
C ILE A 3 -22.05 -8.46 -39.42
N TRP A 4 -21.73 -9.48 -38.63
CA TRP A 4 -21.57 -9.38 -37.19
C TRP A 4 -20.16 -8.88 -36.89
N PHE A 5 -20.05 -7.64 -36.42
CA PHE A 5 -18.83 -7.14 -35.79
C PHE A 5 -18.78 -7.70 -34.37
N VAL A 6 -17.96 -8.74 -34.17
CA VAL A 6 -17.54 -9.18 -32.84
C VAL A 6 -16.51 -8.17 -32.35
N PHE A 7 -16.93 -7.24 -31.49
CA PHE A 7 -16.01 -6.44 -30.69
C PHE A 7 -15.36 -7.37 -29.67
N LEU A 8 -14.16 -7.84 -30.00
CA LEU A 8 -13.20 -8.34 -29.02
C LEU A 8 -12.86 -7.17 -28.10
N VAL A 9 -13.50 -7.12 -26.93
CA VAL A 9 -13.00 -6.36 -25.79
C VAL A 9 -11.74 -7.09 -25.33
N ALA A 10 -10.63 -6.80 -25.98
CA ALA A 10 -9.33 -7.02 -25.40
C ALA A 10 -9.22 -6.07 -24.21
N CYS A 11 -9.24 -6.61 -22.99
CA CYS A 11 -8.61 -5.93 -21.87
C CYS A 11 -7.15 -5.71 -22.27
N ALA A 12 -6.84 -4.52 -22.79
CA ALA A 12 -5.47 -4.07 -22.86
C ALA A 12 -4.96 -4.07 -21.41
N PRO A 13 -3.89 -4.80 -21.07
CA PRO A 13 -3.17 -4.47 -19.85
C PRO A 13 -2.80 -2.99 -19.96
N ASP A 14 -3.02 -2.24 -18.89
CA ASP A 14 -2.58 -0.86 -18.78
C ASP A 14 -1.04 -0.88 -18.93
N GLU A 15 -0.54 -0.73 -20.15
CA GLU A 15 0.88 -0.68 -20.50
C GLU A 15 1.48 0.67 -20.06
N ARG A 16 1.25 1.06 -18.81
CA ARG A 16 2.30 1.77 -18.09
C ARG A 16 3.36 0.72 -17.78
N GLN A 17 4.16 0.43 -18.81
CA GLN A 17 5.45 -0.18 -18.64
C GLN A 17 6.19 0.72 -17.65
N VAL A 18 6.16 0.37 -16.38
CA VAL A 18 7.00 0.98 -15.36
C VAL A 18 8.40 0.60 -15.81
N ASP A 19 9.09 1.52 -16.48
CA ASP A 19 10.50 1.39 -16.82
C ASP A 19 11.25 1.26 -15.48
N GLY A 20 11.40 0.03 -15.00
CA GLY A 20 12.04 -0.24 -13.73
C GLY A 20 12.03 -1.71 -13.33
N ASP A 21 12.82 -2.03 -12.29
CA ASP A 21 12.95 -3.40 -11.80
C ASP A 21 11.61 -3.92 -11.21
N PRO A 22 11.11 -5.09 -11.65
CA PRO A 22 9.82 -5.61 -11.19
C PRO A 22 9.77 -5.87 -9.67
N ARG A 23 10.92 -6.06 -9.03
CA ARG A 23 11.01 -6.20 -7.57
C ARG A 23 10.70 -4.88 -6.87
N CYS A 24 11.18 -3.78 -7.43
CA CYS A 24 10.85 -2.43 -6.95
C CYS A 24 9.38 -2.09 -7.22
N ALA A 25 8.83 -2.56 -8.36
CA ALA A 25 7.41 -2.41 -8.64
C ALA A 25 6.51 -3.14 -7.64
N SER A 26 6.90 -4.35 -7.26
CA SER A 26 6.18 -5.10 -6.23
C SER A 26 6.30 -4.48 -4.84
N LEU A 27 7.41 -3.82 -4.52
CA LEU A 27 7.65 -3.22 -3.20
C LEU A 27 6.96 -1.86 -3.05
N CYS A 28 7.04 -1.02 -4.08
CA CYS A 28 6.67 0.39 -4.03
C CYS A 28 5.26 0.67 -4.56
N GLY A 29 4.46 -0.38 -4.79
CA GLY A 29 3.06 -0.25 -5.17
C GLY A 29 2.25 0.48 -4.08
N VAL A 30 1.37 1.38 -4.51
CA VAL A 30 0.40 2.00 -3.60
C VAL A 30 -0.79 1.05 -3.46
N ASP A 31 -0.87 0.36 -2.32
CA ASP A 31 -2.02 -0.49 -2.01
C ASP A 31 -3.23 0.35 -1.62
N GLU A 32 -4.36 0.14 -2.29
CA GLU A 32 -5.62 0.77 -1.90
C GLU A 32 -6.24 0.03 -0.69
N PRO A 33 -6.56 0.74 0.41
CA PRO A 33 -7.21 0.13 1.56
C PRO A 33 -8.56 -0.49 1.21
N PRO A 34 -8.93 -1.60 1.87
CA PRO A 34 -10.13 -2.38 1.51
C PRO A 34 -11.44 -1.61 1.70
N LEU A 35 -11.43 -0.56 2.53
CA LEU A 35 -12.58 0.31 2.75
C LEU A 35 -12.45 1.59 1.91
N ALA A 36 -13.24 1.67 0.84
CA ALA A 36 -13.28 2.84 -0.03
C ALA A 36 -13.59 4.12 0.76
N GLY A 37 -12.78 5.15 0.53
CA GLY A 37 -12.90 6.47 1.18
C GLY A 37 -12.39 6.53 2.62
N ALA A 38 -11.78 5.47 3.15
CA ALA A 38 -11.17 5.47 4.48
C ALA A 38 -9.69 5.09 4.45
N TYR A 39 -8.96 5.53 5.47
CA TYR A 39 -7.51 5.36 5.68
C TYR A 39 -6.65 6.21 4.74
N ASP A 40 -5.43 6.48 5.17
CA ASP A 40 -4.46 7.20 4.35
C ASP A 40 -3.91 6.28 3.25
N ILE A 41 -3.56 6.85 2.10
CA ILE A 41 -2.85 6.18 0.99
C ILE A 41 -1.54 6.91 0.75
N CYS A 42 -0.54 6.18 0.28
CA CYS A 42 0.72 6.80 -0.10
C CYS A 42 0.56 7.64 -1.37
N SER A 43 1.12 8.85 -1.34
CA SER A 43 1.13 9.72 -2.52
C SER A 43 1.93 9.11 -3.67
N GLU A 44 1.60 9.48 -4.90
CA GLU A 44 2.37 9.08 -6.09
C GLU A 44 3.85 9.47 -5.96
N ASP A 45 4.13 10.67 -5.42
CA ASP A 45 5.50 11.12 -5.13
C ASP A 45 6.25 10.16 -4.19
N SER A 46 5.60 9.64 -3.15
CA SER A 46 6.20 8.68 -2.23
C SER A 46 6.52 7.37 -2.94
N SER A 47 5.62 6.87 -3.78
CA SER A 47 5.87 5.66 -4.55
C SER A 47 7.06 5.83 -5.49
N ARG A 48 7.14 6.96 -6.22
CA ARG A 48 8.28 7.28 -7.09
C ARG A 48 9.59 7.34 -6.32
N THR A 49 9.62 8.01 -5.17
CA THR A 49 10.81 8.04 -4.31
C THR A 49 11.18 6.65 -3.78
N CYS A 50 10.21 5.80 -3.46
CA CYS A 50 10.46 4.40 -3.10
C CYS A 50 11.14 3.65 -4.27
N PHE A 51 10.61 3.79 -5.49
CA PHE A 51 11.17 3.18 -6.69
C PHE A 51 12.64 3.60 -6.90
N GLU A 52 12.91 4.91 -6.91
CA GLU A 52 14.26 5.45 -7.09
C GLU A 52 15.25 4.91 -6.05
N GLN A 53 14.85 4.83 -4.78
CA GLN A 53 15.68 4.28 -3.72
C GLN A 53 15.89 2.78 -3.85
N CYS A 54 14.84 2.03 -4.21
CA CYS A 54 14.92 0.59 -4.42
C CYS A 54 15.89 0.26 -5.56
N GLU A 55 15.77 0.93 -6.71
CA GLU A 55 16.64 0.72 -7.86
C GLU A 55 18.09 1.09 -7.55
N SER A 56 18.31 2.24 -6.92
CA SER A 56 19.65 2.65 -6.50
C SER A 56 20.30 1.65 -5.56
N ARG A 57 19.51 0.95 -4.74
CA ARG A 57 20.01 -0.02 -3.76
C ARG A 57 20.42 -1.34 -4.41
N ILE A 58 19.72 -1.78 -5.44
CA ILE A 58 19.99 -3.07 -6.11
C ILE A 58 20.81 -2.92 -7.39
N ALA A 59 21.10 -1.69 -7.83
CA ALA A 59 21.87 -1.41 -9.03
C ALA A 59 23.22 -2.15 -9.02
N GLY A 60 23.50 -2.90 -10.09
CA GLY A 60 24.74 -3.66 -10.22
C GLY A 60 24.87 -4.89 -9.30
N SER A 61 23.85 -5.22 -8.53
CA SER A 61 23.83 -6.41 -7.68
C SER A 61 23.33 -7.64 -8.45
N VAL A 62 23.92 -8.81 -8.16
CA VAL A 62 23.41 -10.09 -8.66
C VAL A 62 22.08 -10.44 -7.98
N THR A 63 21.24 -11.24 -8.62
CA THR A 63 19.87 -11.53 -8.17
C THR A 63 19.76 -11.89 -6.68
N GLY A 64 20.59 -12.80 -6.18
CA GLY A 64 20.55 -13.21 -4.77
C GLY A 64 20.93 -12.10 -3.79
N CYS A 65 21.87 -11.22 -4.17
CA CYS A 65 22.22 -10.04 -3.37
C CYS A 65 21.08 -9.03 -3.34
N SER A 66 20.49 -8.72 -4.49
CA SER A 66 19.33 -7.82 -4.57
C SER A 66 18.14 -8.32 -3.75
N GLU A 67 17.85 -9.62 -3.79
CA GLU A 67 16.78 -10.24 -2.98
C GLU A 67 17.04 -10.04 -1.49
N CYS A 68 18.28 -10.29 -1.03
CA CYS A 68 18.65 -10.03 0.35
C CYS A 68 18.51 -8.53 0.71
N LEU A 69 18.98 -7.63 -0.17
CA LEU A 69 18.94 -6.18 0.08
C LEU A 69 17.53 -5.61 0.17
N LEU A 70 16.55 -6.28 -0.44
CA LEU A 70 15.13 -5.96 -0.40
C LEU A 70 14.36 -6.81 0.62
N GLN A 71 15.00 -7.78 1.26
CA GLN A 71 14.39 -8.59 2.30
C GLN A 71 14.00 -7.68 3.48
N GLY A 72 12.76 -7.81 3.94
CA GLY A 72 12.24 -6.98 5.02
C GLY A 72 11.93 -5.53 4.63
N ALA A 73 12.14 -5.15 3.36
CA ALA A 73 11.76 -3.84 2.90
C ALA A 73 10.24 -3.64 2.97
N ALA A 74 9.82 -2.46 3.41
CA ALA A 74 8.42 -2.10 3.53
C ALA A 74 8.18 -0.67 3.04
N PHE A 75 7.14 -0.49 2.24
CA PHE A 75 6.65 0.80 1.81
C PHE A 75 5.21 0.97 2.29
N GLY A 76 4.92 2.04 3.02
CA GLY A 76 3.59 2.24 3.57
C GLY A 76 3.54 3.36 4.61
N GLY A 77 2.31 3.82 4.87
CA GLY A 77 2.03 4.79 5.93
C GLY A 77 1.72 4.10 7.26
N PRO A 78 1.86 4.81 8.39
CA PRO A 78 1.37 4.30 9.66
C PRO A 78 -0.15 4.09 9.59
N ILE A 79 -0.61 2.88 9.91
CA ILE A 79 -2.03 2.60 10.13
C ILE A 79 -2.25 2.61 11.64
N ASP A 80 -2.35 3.80 12.22
CA ASP A 80 -2.66 3.98 13.64
C ASP A 80 -4.18 3.90 13.83
N ALA A 81 -4.75 2.71 13.60
CA ALA A 81 -6.15 2.43 13.86
C ALA A 81 -6.30 1.64 15.16
N SER A 82 -6.70 2.33 16.23
CA SER A 82 -7.15 1.68 17.46
C SER A 82 -8.65 1.89 17.65
N ALA A 83 -9.32 0.86 18.16
CA ALA A 83 -10.70 0.94 18.59
C ALA A 83 -10.81 0.37 20.00
N GLU A 84 -11.53 1.06 20.87
CA GLU A 84 -11.81 0.64 22.24
C GLU A 84 -13.29 0.30 22.35
N CYS A 85 -13.62 -0.90 22.83
CA CYS A 85 -14.99 -1.36 22.96
C CYS A 85 -15.41 -1.48 24.42
N ASP A 86 -16.60 -0.99 24.73
CA ASP A 86 -17.21 -1.18 26.05
C ASP A 86 -17.93 -2.55 26.16
N PRO A 87 -18.26 -3.01 27.37
CA PRO A 87 -18.98 -4.27 27.58
C PRO A 87 -20.40 -4.30 27.00
N THR A 88 -20.95 -3.14 26.60
CA THR A 88 -22.28 -3.03 26.00
C THR A 88 -22.25 -3.26 24.48
N GLY A 89 -21.05 -3.43 23.91
CA GLY A 89 -20.85 -3.70 22.49
C GLY A 89 -20.73 -2.43 21.64
N ASN A 90 -20.54 -1.25 22.25
CA ASN A 90 -20.20 -0.04 21.51
C ASN A 90 -18.68 0.12 21.46
N CYS A 91 -18.16 0.38 20.27
CA CYS A 91 -16.74 0.57 20.01
C CYS A 91 -16.49 2.00 19.54
N THR A 92 -15.52 2.67 20.16
CA THR A 92 -15.07 4.00 19.74
C THR A 92 -13.75 3.89 19.00
N VAL A 93 -13.73 4.41 17.78
CA VAL A 93 -12.54 4.53 16.96
C VAL A 93 -12.13 6.00 16.92
N THR A 94 -10.83 6.26 17.08
CA THR A 94 -10.26 7.61 17.06
C THR A 94 -9.16 7.68 16.02
N GLY A 95 -9.22 8.67 15.15
CA GLY A 95 -8.23 8.92 14.12
C GLY A 95 -8.08 10.42 13.84
N HIS A 96 -7.39 10.76 12.75
CA HIS A 96 -7.13 12.14 12.35
C HIS A 96 -8.37 12.93 11.94
N GLY A 97 -9.45 12.26 11.55
CA GLY A 97 -10.74 12.88 11.24
C GLY A 97 -11.61 13.13 12.48
N GLY A 98 -11.18 12.65 13.65
CA GLY A 98 -11.91 12.74 14.91
C GLY A 98 -12.22 11.36 15.49
N SER A 99 -13.17 11.31 16.40
CA SER A 99 -13.66 10.06 16.99
C SER A 99 -15.11 9.79 16.60
N CYS A 100 -15.45 8.51 16.55
CA CYS A 100 -16.81 8.07 16.33
C CYS A 100 -17.03 6.75 17.07
N THR A 101 -18.27 6.52 17.52
CA THR A 101 -18.70 5.27 18.16
C THR A 101 -19.61 4.50 17.22
N TYR A 102 -19.40 3.19 17.12
CA TYR A 102 -20.20 2.27 16.32
C TYR A 102 -20.59 1.04 17.15
N ARG A 103 -21.61 0.30 16.73
CA ARG A 103 -21.95 -0.99 17.33
C ARG A 103 -21.08 -2.12 16.77
N ALA A 104 -20.49 -2.94 17.63
CA ALA A 104 -19.62 -4.05 17.24
C ALA A 104 -20.30 -5.10 16.35
N ASP A 105 -21.63 -5.25 16.48
CA ASP A 105 -22.46 -6.18 15.70
C ASP A 105 -22.98 -5.57 14.39
N ASP A 106 -22.64 -4.32 14.07
CA ASP A 106 -23.06 -3.62 12.85
C ASP A 106 -21.84 -3.23 11.99
N PRO A 107 -21.48 -4.07 10.99
CA PRO A 107 -20.38 -3.78 10.07
C PRO A 107 -20.58 -2.49 9.27
N ALA A 108 -21.82 -2.12 8.94
CA ALA A 108 -22.10 -0.92 8.16
C ALA A 108 -21.86 0.34 9.00
N ASP A 109 -22.25 0.31 10.27
CA ASP A 109 -21.97 1.39 11.23
C ASP A 109 -20.47 1.51 11.49
N ARG A 110 -19.76 0.38 11.68
CA ARG A 110 -18.29 0.35 11.76
C ARG A 110 -17.65 1.04 10.55
N ASP A 111 -18.00 0.62 9.34
CA ASP A 111 -17.39 1.14 8.11
C ASP A 111 -17.70 2.64 7.90
N ARG A 112 -18.93 3.09 8.25
CA ARG A 112 -19.29 4.51 8.29
C ARG A 112 -18.42 5.26 9.30
N CYS A 113 -18.24 4.71 10.48
CA CYS A 113 -17.49 5.31 11.58
C CYS A 113 -15.99 5.40 11.25
N THR A 114 -15.42 4.37 10.62
CA THR A 114 -14.05 4.35 10.13
C THR A 114 -13.80 5.45 9.09
N ARG A 115 -14.74 5.72 8.18
CA ARG A 115 -14.62 6.85 7.22
C ARG A 115 -14.62 8.23 7.90
N ILE A 116 -15.27 8.35 9.07
CA ILE A 116 -15.28 9.59 9.85
C ILE A 116 -13.96 9.75 10.62
N ALA A 117 -13.51 8.70 11.29
CA ALA A 117 -12.29 8.73 12.10
C ALA A 117 -11.03 8.79 11.22
N PHE A 118 -11.03 8.10 10.08
CA PHE A 118 -9.92 8.02 9.14
C PHE A 118 -10.38 8.40 7.72
N PRO A 119 -10.75 9.66 7.45
CA PRO A 119 -11.10 10.08 6.11
C PRO A 119 -9.90 9.89 5.17
N ARG A 120 -10.17 9.44 3.94
CA ARG A 120 -9.13 9.24 2.92
C ARG A 120 -8.31 10.50 2.72
N ARG A 121 -6.99 10.34 2.76
CA ARG A 121 -6.01 11.36 2.35
C ARG A 121 -4.83 10.71 1.66
N GLU A 122 -4.19 11.45 0.78
CA GLU A 122 -2.84 11.13 0.33
C GLU A 122 -1.83 11.66 1.33
N VAL A 123 -0.90 10.81 1.75
CA VAL A 123 0.16 11.15 2.71
C VAL A 123 1.53 10.79 2.16
N SER A 124 2.57 11.41 2.73
CA SER A 124 3.94 11.01 2.46
C SER A 124 4.24 9.71 3.20
N CYS A 125 4.63 8.67 2.46
CA CYS A 125 5.01 7.39 3.05
C CYS A 125 6.53 7.19 2.99
N PRO A 126 7.16 6.74 4.09
CA PRO A 126 8.54 6.29 4.03
C PRO A 126 8.64 4.93 3.34
N VAL A 127 9.80 4.68 2.73
CA VAL A 127 10.28 3.33 2.47
C VAL A 127 11.31 2.98 3.54
N LEU A 128 11.18 1.79 4.10
CA LEU A 128 12.10 1.24 5.09
C LEU A 128 12.82 0.07 4.44
N PHE A 129 14.15 0.10 4.49
CA PHE A 129 14.99 -1.02 4.10
C PHE A 129 15.76 -1.51 5.33
N ASP A 130 15.99 -2.82 5.39
CA ASP A 130 16.88 -3.40 6.39
C ASP A 130 18.34 -2.93 6.19
N ASP A 131 19.20 -3.21 7.16
CA ASP A 131 20.62 -2.89 7.06
C ASP A 131 21.31 -3.74 5.99
N ALA A 132 21.89 -3.10 4.97
CA ALA A 132 22.57 -3.77 3.87
C ALA A 132 23.74 -4.66 4.33
N ARG A 133 24.34 -4.37 5.50
CA ARG A 133 25.44 -5.16 6.07
C ARG A 133 25.03 -6.60 6.37
N ASN A 134 23.73 -6.86 6.57
CA ASN A 134 23.20 -8.20 6.76
C ASN A 134 23.34 -9.08 5.51
N CYS A 135 23.58 -8.48 4.34
CA CYS A 135 23.69 -9.17 3.06
C CYS A 135 25.13 -9.39 2.57
N ASN A 136 26.15 -8.96 3.34
CA ASN A 136 27.56 -9.06 2.93
C ASN A 136 27.99 -10.50 2.56
N GLY A 137 27.43 -11.52 3.20
CA GLY A 137 27.71 -12.92 2.88
C GLY A 137 27.04 -13.45 1.62
N VAL A 138 26.07 -12.71 1.07
CA VAL A 138 25.33 -13.05 -0.17
C VAL A 138 25.83 -12.22 -1.36
N CYS A 139 26.29 -10.99 -1.08
CA CYS A 139 26.73 -10.03 -2.08
C CYS A 139 28.22 -10.15 -2.47
N SER A 140 28.92 -11.17 -1.99
CA SER A 140 30.35 -11.42 -2.22
C SER A 140 30.66 -12.22 -3.47
#